data_AF-D8F632-F1
#
_entry.id   AF-D8F632-F1
#
_cell.length_a   1.000
_cell.length_b   1.000
_cell.length_c   1.000
_cell.angle_alpha   90.00
_cell.angle_beta   90.00
_cell.angle_gamma   90.00
#
_symmetry.space_group_name_H-M   'P 1'
#
loop_
_entity.id
_entity.type
_entity.pdbx_description
1 polymer ?
#
loop_
_entity_poly.entity_id
_entity_poly.type
_entity_poly.pdbx_seq_one_letter_code
_entity_poly.pdbx_strand_id
1 'polypeptide(L)'
;MLEMIPKNCLSLIPFKPEALSSWSEDSDLLKYLMNLLNKDNGSIHIKRRRVPLDYSCYARKQFDCGHKEHVQMAKQFYHNASVKGCAPVPGNNAEWIPEFMDDKNFGLMAKYHVAWSSTIEEILSEGACFSFAHALESESDLDCSILLASNLYYKQALQGLKNFLECILIELFFCDNSSAFDAWKANAYKVPPFRGKDGILKHLQMSCILSSDLEKVGTNLLNGLDVHLAESRLINSGVFNETWAGLLFHYGKFTAWTTYFARSVEFAIHVLKTTMDIWQKKFFGQPTRFEGRTWEPFDDFDNRERGFTETENRTLICRRCGHRMVSI
;
A
#
# COMPACT_ATOMS: atom_id res chain seq x y z
N MET A 1 5.17 -22.82 -8.63
CA MET A 1 4.43 -21.59 -8.99
C MET A 1 4.92 -20.51 -8.05
N LEU A 2 5.33 -19.35 -8.56
CA LEU A 2 5.85 -18.26 -7.72
C LEU A 2 4.69 -17.61 -6.96
N GLU A 3 4.83 -17.53 -5.64
CA GLU A 3 3.90 -16.81 -4.77
C GLU A 3 4.14 -15.31 -4.94
N MET A 4 3.12 -14.52 -5.30
CA MET A 4 3.31 -13.10 -5.61
C MET A 4 3.69 -12.27 -4.38
N ILE A 5 2.99 -12.50 -3.27
CA ILE A 5 3.34 -11.99 -1.95
C ILE A 5 3.74 -13.20 -1.10
N PRO A 6 5.03 -13.49 -0.96
CA PRO A 6 5.50 -14.65 -0.20
C PRO A 6 5.08 -14.65 1.28
N LYS A 7 4.83 -15.84 1.86
CA LYS A 7 4.46 -15.95 3.29
C LYS A 7 5.50 -15.38 4.26
N ASN A 8 6.79 -15.45 3.91
CA ASN A 8 7.88 -14.85 4.69
C ASN A 8 7.87 -13.31 4.63
N CYS A 9 7.19 -12.67 3.68
CA CYS A 9 6.88 -11.24 3.75
C CYS A 9 5.85 -10.98 4.84
N LEU A 10 4.78 -11.78 4.86
CA LEU A 10 3.69 -11.63 5.83
C LEU A 10 4.13 -11.90 7.28
N SER A 11 5.17 -12.71 7.50
CA SER A 11 5.72 -12.92 8.84
C SER A 11 6.51 -11.73 9.38
N LEU A 12 6.82 -10.73 8.54
CA LEU A 12 7.52 -9.51 8.92
C LEU A 12 6.57 -8.34 9.25
N ILE A 13 5.27 -8.51 8.97
CA ILE A 13 4.22 -7.59 9.40
C ILE A 13 3.49 -8.17 10.63
N PRO A 14 3.17 -7.36 11.66
CA PRO A 14 3.32 -5.90 11.71
C PRO A 14 4.78 -5.44 11.84
N PHE A 15 5.12 -4.33 11.18
CA PHE A 15 6.44 -3.73 11.29
C PHE A 15 6.66 -3.11 12.67
N LYS A 16 7.90 -3.13 13.15
CA LYS A 16 8.32 -2.46 14.38
C LYS A 16 8.33 -0.94 14.19
N PRO A 17 7.76 -0.17 15.12
CA PRO A 17 7.88 1.29 15.11
C PRO A 17 9.33 1.72 15.31
N GLU A 18 9.91 2.36 14.30
CA GLU A 18 11.27 2.90 14.34
C GLU A 18 11.30 4.22 13.55
N ALA A 19 12.19 5.13 13.95
CA ALA A 19 12.35 6.43 13.30
C ALA A 19 13.06 6.30 11.96
N LEU A 20 12.83 7.22 11.02
CA LEU A 20 13.52 7.26 9.74
C LEU A 20 15.05 7.37 9.88
N SER A 21 15.50 8.11 10.89
CA SER A 21 16.93 8.23 11.21
C SER A 21 17.57 6.92 11.68
N SER A 22 16.76 5.94 12.11
CA SER A 22 17.21 4.62 12.59
C SER A 22 17.08 3.50 11.56
N TRP A 23 16.58 3.80 10.35
CA TRP A 23 16.47 2.81 9.28
C TRP A 23 17.86 2.28 8.89
N SER A 24 17.98 0.97 8.76
CA SER A 24 19.26 0.29 8.48
C SER A 24 19.03 -1.02 7.73
N GLU A 25 20.11 -1.76 7.44
CA GLU A 25 19.99 -3.07 6.80
C GLU A 25 19.23 -4.11 7.65
N ASP A 26 19.14 -3.88 8.97
CA ASP A 26 18.42 -4.76 9.88
C ASP A 26 16.93 -4.46 9.98
N SER A 27 16.46 -3.36 9.38
CA SER A 27 15.05 -2.97 9.34
C SER A 27 14.20 -4.08 8.73
N ASP A 28 13.08 -4.38 9.39
CA ASP A 28 12.08 -5.34 8.89
C ASP A 28 11.52 -4.96 7.50
N LEU A 29 11.44 -3.66 7.18
CA LEU A 29 11.12 -3.19 5.83
C LEU A 29 12.09 -3.71 4.78
N LEU A 30 13.41 -3.62 4.99
CA LEU A 30 14.37 -4.12 4.01
C LEU A 30 14.22 -5.63 3.84
N LYS A 31 14.05 -6.36 4.95
CA LYS A 31 13.81 -7.81 4.92
C LYS A 31 12.51 -8.15 4.18
N TYR A 32 11.47 -7.34 4.33
CA TYR A 32 10.21 -7.47 3.59
C TYR A 32 10.43 -7.27 2.09
N LEU A 33 11.12 -6.20 1.69
CA LEU A 33 11.42 -5.91 0.29
C LEU A 33 12.31 -6.99 -0.35
N MET A 34 13.28 -7.52 0.41
CA MET A 34 14.11 -8.65 -0.02
C MET A 34 13.26 -9.89 -0.29
N ASN A 35 12.38 -10.26 0.65
CA ASN A 35 11.50 -11.42 0.49
C ASN A 35 10.50 -11.23 -0.66
N LEU A 36 10.01 -10.01 -0.87
CA LEU A 36 9.02 -9.68 -1.88
C LEU A 36 9.62 -9.69 -3.30
N LEU A 37 10.77 -9.05 -3.48
CA LEU A 37 11.35 -8.75 -4.79
C LEU A 37 12.44 -9.75 -5.21
N ASN A 38 13.14 -10.35 -4.24
CA ASN A 38 14.15 -11.37 -4.51
C ASN A 38 13.57 -12.78 -4.38
N LYS A 39 12.53 -13.07 -5.17
CA LYS A 39 11.84 -14.37 -5.13
C LYS A 39 12.80 -15.50 -5.56
N ASP A 40 12.94 -16.51 -4.70
CA ASP A 40 13.84 -17.64 -4.92
C ASP A 40 13.59 -18.37 -6.26
N ASN A 41 14.71 -18.71 -6.93
CA ASN A 41 14.89 -19.66 -8.04
C ASN A 41 14.55 -19.23 -9.47
N GLY A 42 14.35 -17.95 -9.74
CA GLY A 42 14.49 -17.42 -11.10
C GLY A 42 15.92 -17.68 -11.60
N SER A 43 16.07 -18.16 -12.84
CA SER A 43 17.39 -18.30 -13.44
C SER A 43 17.33 -18.09 -14.93
N ILE A 44 18.28 -17.36 -15.47
CA ILE A 44 18.46 -17.20 -16.91
C ILE A 44 19.51 -18.18 -17.41
N HIS A 45 19.25 -18.76 -18.59
CA HIS A 45 20.21 -19.61 -19.27
C HIS A 45 21.06 -18.76 -20.21
N ILE A 46 22.34 -18.58 -19.88
CA ILE A 46 23.31 -17.89 -20.73
C ILE A 46 24.34 -18.91 -21.19
N LYS A 47 24.45 -19.13 -22.50
CA LYS A 47 25.43 -20.04 -23.12
C LYS A 47 25.50 -21.41 -22.41
N ARG A 48 24.34 -22.00 -22.11
CA ARG A 48 24.16 -23.28 -21.38
C ARG A 48 24.51 -23.27 -19.89
N ARG A 49 24.82 -22.12 -19.28
CA ARG A 49 24.92 -21.97 -17.82
C ARG A 49 23.64 -21.37 -17.25
N ARG A 50 23.16 -21.95 -16.16
CA ARG A 50 22.03 -21.44 -15.38
C ARG A 50 22.58 -20.41 -14.40
N VAL A 51 22.24 -19.13 -14.58
CA VAL A 51 22.61 -18.04 -13.68
C VAL A 51 21.40 -17.67 -12.84
N PRO A 52 21.47 -17.73 -11.50
CA PRO A 52 20.37 -17.30 -10.66
C PRO A 52 20.12 -15.80 -10.83
N LEU A 53 18.86 -15.40 -10.86
CA LEU A 53 18.45 -14.01 -10.82
C LEU A 53 18.52 -13.53 -9.37
N ASP A 54 19.26 -12.45 -9.12
CA ASP A 54 19.38 -11.81 -7.81
C ASP A 54 18.86 -10.38 -7.89
N TYR A 55 17.69 -10.14 -7.29
CA TYR A 55 17.05 -8.83 -7.23
C TYR A 55 17.30 -8.12 -5.90
N SER A 56 18.22 -8.61 -5.07
CA SER A 56 18.59 -7.97 -3.80
C SER A 56 19.05 -6.52 -3.98
N CYS A 57 19.77 -6.22 -5.06
CA CYS A 57 20.20 -4.86 -5.40
C CYS A 57 19.01 -3.92 -5.67
N TYR A 58 17.93 -4.45 -6.25
CA TYR A 58 16.72 -3.68 -6.54
C TYR A 58 15.89 -3.47 -5.27
N ALA A 59 15.79 -4.48 -4.39
CA ALA A 59 15.18 -4.31 -3.07
C ALA A 59 15.89 -3.24 -2.23
N ARG A 60 17.23 -3.21 -2.22
CA ARG A 60 18.03 -2.15 -1.57
C ARG A 60 17.76 -0.79 -2.21
N LYS A 61 17.69 -0.72 -3.54
CA LYS A 61 17.35 0.53 -4.22
C LYS A 61 15.97 1.05 -3.81
N GLN A 62 14.95 0.18 -3.72
CA GLN A 62 13.62 0.58 -3.27
C GLN A 62 13.63 1.08 -1.82
N PHE A 63 14.37 0.42 -0.94
CA PHE A 63 14.59 0.88 0.43
C PHE A 63 15.25 2.27 0.49
N ASP A 64 16.33 2.48 -0.25
CA ASP A 64 17.07 3.75 -0.28
C ASP A 64 16.26 4.89 -0.92
N CYS A 65 15.52 4.59 -1.99
CA CYS A 65 14.61 5.54 -2.64
C CYS A 65 13.48 5.94 -1.69
N GLY A 66 12.83 4.96 -1.07
CA GLY A 66 11.79 5.19 -0.08
C GLY A 66 12.29 6.01 1.11
N HIS A 67 13.48 5.72 1.64
CA HIS A 67 14.10 6.51 2.70
C HIS A 67 14.28 7.98 2.28
N LYS A 68 14.89 8.23 1.11
CA LYS A 68 15.13 9.59 0.60
C LYS A 68 13.84 10.36 0.37
N GLU A 69 12.81 9.72 -0.17
CA GLU A 69 11.50 10.31 -0.37
C GLU A 69 10.89 10.75 0.97
N HIS A 70 10.89 9.86 1.96
CA HIS A 70 10.29 10.14 3.26
C HIS A 70 11.09 11.13 4.10
N VAL A 71 12.40 11.28 3.86
CA VAL A 71 13.19 12.39 4.40
C VAL A 71 12.67 13.75 3.88
N GLN A 72 12.32 13.84 2.59
CA GLN A 72 11.74 15.07 2.05
C GLN A 72 10.32 15.29 2.58
N MET A 73 9.54 14.22 2.69
CA MET A 73 8.20 14.27 3.28
C MET A 73 8.23 14.74 4.73
N ALA A 74 9.16 14.24 5.57
CA ALA A 74 9.32 14.67 6.96
C ALA A 74 9.58 16.18 7.06
N LYS A 75 10.42 16.73 6.18
CA LYS A 75 10.66 18.17 6.09
C LYS A 75 9.41 18.95 5.69
N GLN A 76 8.60 18.41 4.77
CA GLN A 76 7.34 19.04 4.36
C GLN A 76 6.32 19.04 5.51
N PHE A 77 6.20 17.94 6.26
CA PHE A 77 5.37 17.87 7.46
C PHE A 77 5.80 18.90 8.49
N TYR A 78 7.11 18.99 8.79
CA TYR A 78 7.65 19.97 9.71
C TYR A 78 7.37 21.41 9.26
N HIS A 79 7.61 21.71 7.98
CA HIS A 79 7.35 23.02 7.40
C HIS A 79 5.88 23.41 7.53
N ASN A 80 4.96 22.55 7.09
CA ASN A 80 3.53 22.82 7.12
C ASN A 80 2.99 22.93 8.55
N ALA A 81 3.47 22.09 9.47
CA ALA A 81 3.13 22.17 10.89
C ALA A 81 3.59 23.49 11.51
N SER A 82 4.75 24.01 11.10
CA SER A 82 5.34 25.25 11.61
C SER A 82 4.70 26.51 11.01
N VAL A 83 4.35 26.49 9.71
CA VAL A 83 3.89 27.68 8.97
C VAL A 83 2.38 27.89 9.05
N LYS A 84 1.56 26.84 9.18
CA LYS A 84 0.09 26.96 9.23
C LYS A 84 -0.44 27.50 10.58
N GLY A 85 0.44 28.07 11.40
CA GLY A 85 0.15 28.66 12.70
C GLY A 85 -0.52 30.03 12.64
N CYS A 86 -1.78 30.15 12.18
CA CYS A 86 -2.54 31.39 12.33
C CYS A 86 -4.07 31.14 12.50
N ALA A 87 -4.50 31.01 13.75
CA ALA A 87 -5.80 31.52 14.19
C ALA A 87 -5.61 32.22 15.54
N PRO A 88 -6.05 33.48 15.70
CA PRO A 88 -5.86 34.25 16.93
C PRO A 88 -6.93 33.84 17.93
N VAL A 89 -6.75 32.72 18.63
CA VAL A 89 -7.56 32.41 19.81
C VAL A 89 -6.69 32.51 21.06
N PRO A 90 -7.05 33.38 22.03
CA PRO A 90 -6.33 33.44 23.30
C PRO A 90 -6.53 32.12 24.04
N GLY A 91 -5.44 31.38 24.28
CA GLY A 91 -5.45 30.21 25.18
C GLY A 91 -4.97 28.89 24.57
N ASN A 92 -4.77 28.78 23.26
CA ASN A 92 -4.10 27.62 22.68
C ASN A 92 -2.59 27.82 22.72
N ASN A 93 -1.95 27.14 23.68
CA ASN A 93 -0.49 26.99 23.69
C ASN A 93 -0.08 26.25 22.42
N ALA A 94 0.97 26.71 21.75
CA ALA A 94 1.56 25.99 20.64
C ALA A 94 1.92 24.58 21.08
N GLU A 95 1.34 23.57 20.44
CA GLU A 95 1.73 22.17 20.68
C GLU A 95 3.17 21.95 20.20
N TRP A 96 3.88 21.07 20.89
CA TRP A 96 5.21 20.65 20.48
C TRP A 96 5.12 19.92 19.12
N ILE A 97 5.84 20.44 18.12
CA ILE A 97 6.00 19.81 16.82
C ILE A 97 7.20 18.85 16.92
N PRO A 98 7.02 17.54 16.66
CA PRO A 98 8.12 16.60 16.70
C PRO A 98 9.09 16.84 15.53
N GLU A 99 10.36 16.48 15.74
CA GLU A 99 11.25 16.24 14.62
C GLU A 99 10.79 14.95 13.92
N PHE A 100 10.08 15.07 12.81
CA PHE A 100 9.44 13.92 12.14
C PHE A 100 10.44 12.85 11.69
N MET A 101 11.70 13.23 11.45
CA MET A 101 12.79 12.29 11.16
C MET A 101 13.06 11.31 12.30
N ASP A 102 12.84 11.75 13.54
CA ASP A 102 13.09 11.00 14.79
C ASP A 102 11.80 10.45 15.41
N ASP A 103 10.63 10.75 14.83
CA ASP A 103 9.34 10.25 15.29
C ASP A 103 9.08 8.82 14.79
N LYS A 104 8.85 7.89 15.72
CA LYS A 104 8.63 6.47 15.41
C LYS A 104 7.30 6.20 14.70
N ASN A 105 6.29 7.04 14.89
CA ASN A 105 4.99 6.87 14.22
C ASN A 105 5.09 7.33 12.77
N PHE A 106 5.83 8.42 12.50
CA PHE A 106 6.17 8.83 11.14
C PHE A 106 6.97 7.76 10.43
N GLY A 107 8.03 7.23 11.07
CA GLY A 107 8.82 6.16 10.48
C GLY A 107 8.04 4.87 10.25
N LEU A 108 7.10 4.51 11.13
CA LEU A 108 6.19 3.38 10.89
C LEU A 108 5.28 3.62 9.68
N MET A 109 4.66 4.80 9.58
CA MET A 109 3.84 5.19 8.43
C MET A 109 4.64 5.08 7.13
N ALA A 110 5.88 5.61 7.12
CA ALA A 110 6.78 5.54 5.98
C ALA A 110 7.13 4.10 5.58
N LYS A 111 7.36 3.19 6.55
CA LYS A 111 7.59 1.77 6.24
C LYS A 111 6.43 1.16 5.50
N TYR A 112 5.22 1.36 6.00
CA TYR A 112 4.03 0.81 5.36
C TYR A 112 3.79 1.43 3.98
N HIS A 113 4.04 2.73 3.79
CA HIS A 113 3.96 3.35 2.48
C HIS A 113 4.92 2.70 1.46
N VAL A 114 6.21 2.57 1.81
CA VAL A 114 7.21 1.91 0.93
C VAL A 114 6.84 0.45 0.66
N ALA A 115 6.39 -0.28 1.68
CA ALA A 115 5.96 -1.67 1.53
C ALA A 115 4.75 -1.79 0.60
N TRP A 116 3.79 -0.87 0.69
CA TRP A 116 2.62 -0.83 -0.18
C TRP A 116 3.02 -0.61 -1.64
N SER A 117 3.75 0.47 -1.94
CA SER A 117 4.14 0.80 -3.31
C SER A 117 4.95 -0.32 -3.96
N SER A 118 5.87 -0.92 -3.21
CA SER A 118 6.65 -2.07 -3.70
C SER A 118 5.78 -3.32 -3.94
N THR A 119 4.77 -3.54 -3.10
CA THR A 119 3.83 -4.66 -3.26
C THR A 119 2.96 -4.48 -4.50
N ILE A 120 2.42 -3.29 -4.70
CA ILE A 120 1.64 -2.95 -5.90
C ILE A 120 2.51 -3.03 -7.15
N GLU A 121 3.70 -2.44 -7.16
CA GLU A 121 4.63 -2.52 -8.29
C GLU A 121 4.92 -3.98 -8.68
N GLU A 122 5.15 -4.85 -7.69
CA GLU A 122 5.43 -6.26 -7.95
C GLU A 122 4.21 -6.98 -8.56
N ILE A 123 3.02 -6.81 -8.00
CA ILE A 123 1.77 -7.40 -8.51
C ILE A 123 1.50 -6.92 -9.94
N LEU A 124 1.61 -5.61 -10.18
CA LEU A 124 1.42 -5.01 -11.49
C LEU A 124 2.41 -5.55 -12.51
N SER A 125 3.67 -5.76 -12.11
CA SER A 125 4.73 -6.26 -13.00
C SER A 125 4.55 -7.71 -13.44
N GLU A 126 3.83 -8.51 -12.65
CA GLU A 126 3.44 -9.89 -12.99
C GLU A 126 2.16 -9.95 -13.84
N GLY A 127 1.55 -8.80 -14.13
CA GLY A 127 0.29 -8.71 -14.87
C GLY A 127 -0.90 -9.33 -14.12
N ALA A 128 -0.76 -9.53 -12.82
CA ALA A 128 -1.59 -10.42 -12.05
C ALA A 128 -2.58 -9.67 -11.17
N CYS A 129 -3.42 -8.84 -11.79
CA CYS A 129 -4.49 -8.12 -11.09
C CYS A 129 -5.85 -8.58 -11.58
N PHE A 130 -6.83 -8.64 -10.68
CA PHE A 130 -8.22 -8.71 -11.14
C PHE A 130 -8.64 -7.35 -11.71
N SER A 131 -8.19 -6.25 -11.10
CA SER A 131 -8.47 -4.91 -11.61
C SER A 131 -7.32 -3.93 -11.38
N PHE A 132 -6.59 -3.64 -12.45
CA PHE A 132 -5.56 -2.59 -12.49
C PHE A 132 -6.08 -1.22 -12.02
N ALA A 133 -7.31 -0.88 -12.39
CA ALA A 133 -7.91 0.40 -12.03
C ALA A 133 -8.06 0.54 -10.50
N HIS A 134 -8.55 -0.49 -9.80
CA HIS A 134 -8.70 -0.43 -8.34
C HIS A 134 -7.35 -0.41 -7.61
N ALA A 135 -6.35 -1.13 -8.12
CA ALA A 135 -4.99 -1.08 -7.57
C ALA A 135 -4.37 0.32 -7.69
N LEU A 136 -4.42 0.93 -8.88
CA LEU A 136 -3.89 2.28 -9.11
C LEU A 136 -4.67 3.37 -8.36
N GLU A 137 -6.00 3.24 -8.28
CA GLU A 137 -6.84 4.16 -7.52
C GLU A 137 -6.51 4.08 -6.02
N SER A 138 -6.30 2.87 -5.49
CA SER A 138 -5.93 2.70 -4.09
C SER A 138 -4.58 3.33 -3.75
N GLU A 139 -3.59 3.26 -4.64
CA GLU A 139 -2.31 3.97 -4.47
C GLU A 139 -2.52 5.49 -4.44
N SER A 140 -3.34 6.02 -5.36
CA SER A 140 -3.69 7.45 -5.41
C SER A 140 -4.43 7.93 -4.15
N ASP A 141 -5.36 7.13 -3.62
CA ASP A 141 -6.09 7.42 -2.37
C ASP A 141 -5.14 7.46 -1.15
N LEU A 142 -4.14 6.56 -1.13
CA LEU A 142 -3.14 6.50 -0.07
C LEU A 142 -2.23 7.74 -0.09
N ASP A 143 -1.74 8.13 -1.27
CA ASP A 143 -0.95 9.35 -1.47
C ASP A 143 -1.74 10.60 -1.12
N CYS A 144 -3.01 10.65 -1.52
CA CYS A 144 -3.93 11.73 -1.17
C CYS A 144 -4.08 11.86 0.35
N SER A 145 -4.17 10.73 1.07
CA SER A 145 -4.21 10.73 2.53
C SER A 145 -2.96 11.39 3.14
N ILE A 146 -1.77 11.03 2.65
CA ILE A 146 -0.50 11.61 3.10
C ILE A 146 -0.45 13.11 2.82
N LEU A 147 -0.82 13.53 1.60
CA LEU A 147 -0.83 14.93 1.20
C LEU A 147 -1.78 15.76 2.08
N LEU A 148 -2.97 15.24 2.37
CA LEU A 148 -3.94 15.91 3.23
C LEU A 148 -3.45 16.00 4.69
N ALA A 149 -2.87 14.91 5.21
CA ALA A 149 -2.31 14.88 6.56
C ALA A 149 -1.12 15.84 6.71
N SER A 150 -0.22 15.90 5.73
CA SER A 150 0.90 16.85 5.70
C SER A 150 0.41 18.29 5.69
N ASN A 151 -0.81 18.52 5.23
CA ASN A 151 -1.47 19.82 5.20
C ASN A 151 -2.44 20.06 6.38
N LEU A 152 -2.41 19.19 7.41
CA LEU A 152 -3.21 19.24 8.64
C LEU A 152 -4.71 18.93 8.47
N TYR A 153 -5.11 18.43 7.31
CA TYR A 153 -6.48 18.00 7.01
C TYR A 153 -6.73 16.54 7.43
N TYR A 154 -6.47 16.22 8.71
CA TYR A 154 -6.54 14.84 9.23
C TYR A 154 -7.91 14.18 9.01
N LYS A 155 -9.01 14.94 9.04
CA LYS A 155 -10.34 14.41 8.72
C LYS A 155 -10.39 13.82 7.30
N GLN A 156 -9.99 14.59 6.30
CA GLN A 156 -10.01 14.17 4.90
C GLN A 156 -8.95 13.11 4.66
N ALA A 157 -7.81 13.17 5.35
CA ALA A 157 -6.80 12.12 5.30
C ALA A 157 -7.36 10.76 5.75
N LEU A 158 -8.13 10.71 6.85
CA LEU A 158 -8.81 9.49 7.28
C LEU A 158 -9.89 9.03 6.27
N GLN A 159 -10.58 9.96 5.62
CA GLN A 159 -11.52 9.62 4.54
C GLN A 159 -10.79 9.01 3.33
N GLY A 160 -9.60 9.51 2.97
CA GLY A 160 -8.73 8.91 1.95
C GLY A 160 -8.34 7.47 2.30
N LEU A 161 -7.98 7.21 3.57
CA LEU A 161 -7.71 5.84 4.05
C LEU A 161 -8.93 4.93 3.97
N LYS A 162 -10.13 5.48 4.14
CA LYS A 162 -11.36 4.71 3.99
C LYS A 162 -11.57 4.33 2.52
N ASN A 163 -11.45 5.29 1.60
CA ASN A 163 -11.56 5.03 0.17
C ASN A 163 -10.54 3.99 -0.30
N PHE A 164 -9.29 4.12 0.15
CA PHE A 164 -8.23 3.13 -0.05
C PHE A 164 -8.66 1.70 0.33
N LEU A 165 -9.17 1.51 1.56
CA LEU A 165 -9.62 0.20 2.02
C LEU A 165 -10.84 -0.32 1.22
N GLU A 166 -11.75 0.58 0.87
CA GLU A 166 -12.94 0.28 0.08
C GLU A 166 -12.56 -0.23 -1.32
N CYS A 167 -11.59 0.41 -1.99
CA CYS A 167 -11.06 -0.04 -3.28
C CYS A 167 -10.46 -1.46 -3.21
N ILE A 168 -9.65 -1.75 -2.20
CA ILE A 168 -9.01 -3.06 -2.02
C ILE A 168 -10.03 -4.16 -1.70
N LEU A 169 -11.05 -3.86 -0.89
CA LEU A 169 -12.12 -4.81 -0.57
C LEU A 169 -13.04 -5.10 -1.76
N ILE A 170 -13.34 -4.08 -2.58
CA ILE A 170 -14.10 -4.25 -3.82
C ILE A 170 -13.37 -5.23 -4.74
N GLU A 171 -12.06 -5.06 -4.91
CA GLU A 171 -11.28 -5.94 -5.78
C GLU A 171 -11.38 -7.40 -5.33
N LEU A 172 -11.16 -7.69 -4.05
CA LEU A 172 -11.30 -9.04 -3.51
C LEU A 172 -12.72 -9.60 -3.72
N PHE A 173 -13.74 -8.79 -3.45
CA PHE A 173 -15.14 -9.19 -3.58
C PHE A 173 -15.51 -9.57 -5.02
N PHE A 174 -15.09 -8.77 -6.00
CA PHE A 174 -15.34 -9.08 -7.40
C PHE A 174 -14.46 -10.20 -7.95
N CYS A 175 -13.22 -10.31 -7.46
CA CYS A 175 -12.34 -11.43 -7.79
C CYS A 175 -12.99 -12.76 -7.39
N ASP A 176 -13.66 -12.82 -6.26
CA ASP A 176 -14.41 -14.00 -5.84
C ASP A 176 -15.74 -14.16 -6.60
N ASN A 177 -16.48 -13.08 -6.78
CA ASN A 177 -17.84 -13.09 -7.31
C ASN A 177 -17.98 -12.34 -8.65
N SER A 178 -17.73 -13.04 -9.76
CA SER A 178 -17.83 -12.45 -11.11
C SER A 178 -19.25 -11.98 -11.45
N SER A 179 -20.28 -12.66 -10.93
CA SER A 179 -21.67 -12.24 -11.15
C SER A 179 -21.99 -10.91 -10.46
N ALA A 180 -21.40 -10.66 -9.30
CA ALA A 180 -21.51 -9.37 -8.61
C ALA A 180 -20.81 -8.25 -9.37
N PHE A 181 -19.70 -8.55 -10.06
CA PHE A 181 -19.03 -7.60 -10.94
C PHE A 181 -19.92 -7.22 -12.14
N ASP A 182 -20.57 -8.19 -12.78
CA ASP A 182 -21.49 -7.92 -13.88
C ASP A 182 -22.73 -7.14 -13.41
N ALA A 183 -23.28 -7.48 -12.25
CA ALA A 183 -24.38 -6.73 -11.63
C ALA A 183 -23.98 -5.29 -11.27
N TRP A 184 -22.75 -5.08 -10.79
CA TRP A 184 -22.22 -3.76 -10.48
C TRP A 184 -22.16 -2.86 -11.72
N LYS A 185 -21.64 -3.37 -12.85
CA LYS A 185 -21.64 -2.65 -14.14
C LYS A 185 -23.06 -2.36 -14.62
N ALA A 186 -23.98 -3.31 -14.47
CA ALA A 186 -25.37 -3.16 -14.91
C ALA A 186 -26.19 -2.18 -14.04
N ASN A 187 -25.80 -2.00 -12.77
CA ASN A 187 -26.51 -1.20 -11.78
C ASN A 187 -25.85 0.18 -11.55
N ALA A 188 -25.44 0.85 -12.62
CA ALA A 188 -24.81 2.18 -12.57
C ALA A 188 -23.64 2.29 -11.57
N TYR A 189 -22.86 1.22 -11.43
CA TYR A 189 -21.67 1.16 -10.58
C TYR A 189 -21.94 1.36 -9.08
N LYS A 190 -23.15 1.08 -8.60
CA LYS A 190 -23.47 1.14 -7.17
C LYS A 190 -22.84 -0.04 -6.41
N VAL A 191 -21.90 0.28 -5.51
CA VAL A 191 -21.22 -0.71 -4.67
C VAL A 191 -22.14 -1.17 -3.52
N PRO A 192 -22.17 -2.46 -3.17
CA PRO A 192 -22.83 -2.93 -1.96
C PRO A 192 -22.25 -2.29 -0.69
N PRO A 193 -22.98 -2.24 0.43
CA PRO A 193 -22.41 -1.79 1.69
C PRO A 193 -21.17 -2.61 2.08
N PHE A 194 -20.11 -1.96 2.55
CA PHE A 194 -18.90 -2.66 3.00
C PHE A 194 -19.09 -3.40 4.33
N ARG A 195 -19.91 -2.80 5.22
CA ARG A 195 -20.19 -3.27 6.58
C ARG A 195 -21.64 -3.74 6.71
N GLY A 196 -21.93 -4.39 7.84
CA GLY A 196 -23.27 -4.84 8.21
C GLY A 196 -23.50 -6.32 7.91
N LYS A 197 -24.67 -6.83 8.31
CA LYS A 197 -25.02 -8.25 8.17
C LYS A 197 -24.93 -8.74 6.72
N ASP A 198 -25.31 -7.87 5.78
CA ASP A 198 -25.33 -8.14 4.34
C ASP A 198 -24.20 -7.40 3.59
N GLY A 199 -23.17 -6.93 4.32
CA GLY A 199 -22.06 -6.19 3.74
C GLY A 199 -20.93 -7.06 3.18
N ILE A 200 -20.08 -6.48 2.35
CA ILE A 200 -18.95 -7.15 1.67
C ILE A 200 -18.08 -7.92 2.66
N LEU A 201 -17.65 -7.31 3.77
CA LEU A 201 -16.79 -7.97 4.76
C LEU A 201 -17.44 -9.23 5.35
N LYS A 202 -18.73 -9.14 5.68
CA LYS A 202 -19.46 -10.28 6.25
C LYS A 202 -19.65 -11.39 5.22
N HIS A 203 -19.92 -11.02 3.96
CA HIS A 203 -19.99 -11.96 2.86
C HIS A 203 -18.67 -12.71 2.65
N LEU A 204 -17.55 -11.98 2.55
CA LEU A 204 -16.21 -12.57 2.38
C LEU A 204 -15.84 -13.52 3.54
N GLN A 205 -16.24 -13.20 4.77
CA GLN A 205 -16.07 -14.08 5.93
C GLN A 205 -16.94 -15.33 5.85
N MET A 206 -18.21 -15.20 5.47
CA MET A 206 -19.13 -16.34 5.33
C MET A 206 -18.74 -17.27 4.18
N SER A 207 -18.14 -16.74 3.13
CA SER A 207 -17.56 -17.49 2.01
C SER A 207 -16.18 -18.08 2.32
N CYS A 208 -15.69 -17.97 3.57
CA CYS A 208 -14.38 -18.47 4.01
C CYS A 208 -13.18 -17.88 3.24
N ILE A 209 -13.33 -16.68 2.66
CA ILE A 209 -12.26 -15.96 1.96
C ILE A 209 -11.42 -15.19 2.96
N LEU A 210 -12.09 -14.46 3.86
CA LEU A 210 -11.44 -13.81 5.00
C LEU A 210 -11.62 -14.67 6.25
N SER A 211 -10.57 -14.74 7.07
CA SER A 211 -10.71 -15.29 8.43
C SER A 211 -11.62 -14.38 9.27
N SER A 212 -12.22 -14.94 10.32
CA SER A 212 -13.04 -14.12 11.24
C SER A 212 -12.22 -13.00 11.90
N ASP A 213 -10.93 -13.20 12.14
CA ASP A 213 -10.08 -12.18 12.74
C ASP A 213 -9.78 -11.05 11.76
N LEU A 214 -9.51 -11.39 10.50
CA LEU A 214 -9.26 -10.38 9.47
C LEU A 214 -10.53 -9.58 9.16
N GLU A 215 -11.70 -10.22 9.12
CA GLU A 215 -13.00 -9.52 9.01
C GLU A 215 -13.20 -8.51 10.14
N LYS A 216 -12.97 -8.92 11.40
CA LYS A 216 -13.09 -8.02 12.55
C LYS A 216 -12.11 -6.84 12.46
N VAL A 217 -10.88 -7.07 12.01
CA VAL A 217 -9.90 -6.00 11.79
C VAL A 217 -10.43 -5.01 10.76
N GLY A 218 -10.92 -5.49 9.61
CA GLY A 218 -11.50 -4.65 8.56
C GLY A 218 -12.71 -3.86 9.04
N THR A 219 -13.63 -4.50 9.76
CA THR A 219 -14.82 -3.84 10.33
C THR A 219 -14.42 -2.76 11.33
N ASN A 220 -13.45 -3.02 12.21
CA ASN A 220 -12.96 -2.05 13.18
C ASN A 220 -12.23 -0.87 12.51
N LEU A 221 -11.46 -1.12 11.46
CA LEU A 221 -10.82 -0.07 10.67
C LEU A 221 -11.85 0.85 10.02
N LEU A 222 -12.82 0.29 9.28
CA LEU A 222 -13.86 1.08 8.63
C LEU A 222 -14.73 1.86 9.63
N ASN A 223 -15.00 1.30 10.82
CA ASN A 223 -15.65 2.03 11.90
C ASN A 223 -14.77 3.19 12.41
N GLY A 224 -13.49 2.90 12.63
CA GLY A 224 -12.52 3.85 13.13
C GLY A 224 -12.21 4.99 12.15
N LEU A 225 -12.38 4.77 10.85
CA LEU A 225 -12.22 5.77 9.79
C LEU A 225 -13.49 6.57 9.49
N ASP A 226 -14.61 6.26 10.16
CA ASP A 226 -15.85 7.03 10.00
C ASP A 226 -15.72 8.39 10.71
N VAL A 227 -15.42 9.41 9.92
CA VAL A 227 -15.03 10.74 10.43
C VAL A 227 -16.21 11.59 10.91
N HIS A 228 -17.44 11.15 10.67
CA HIS A 228 -18.66 11.86 11.07
C HIS A 228 -19.17 11.45 12.47
N LEU A 229 -18.57 10.43 13.09
CA LEU A 229 -19.03 9.88 14.37
C LEU A 229 -18.60 10.70 15.60
N ALA A 230 -17.68 11.66 15.47
CA ALA A 230 -17.19 12.45 16.59
C ALA A 230 -16.79 13.87 16.17
N GLU A 231 -17.24 14.88 16.93
CA GLU A 231 -16.87 16.28 16.70
C GLU A 231 -15.35 16.48 16.76
N SER A 232 -14.66 15.77 17.65
CA SER A 232 -13.20 15.87 17.85
C SER A 232 -12.36 15.58 16.61
N ARG A 233 -12.96 14.95 15.58
CA ARG A 233 -12.34 14.64 14.29
C ARG A 233 -12.61 15.69 13.22
N LEU A 234 -13.54 16.60 13.46
CA LEU A 234 -13.85 17.68 12.54
C LEU A 234 -12.73 18.73 12.55
N ILE A 235 -12.45 19.32 11.40
CA ILE A 235 -11.47 20.42 11.30
C ILE A 235 -11.94 21.65 12.05
N ASN A 236 -13.25 21.86 12.06
CA ASN A 236 -13.89 22.98 12.74
C ASN A 236 -14.44 22.57 14.11
N SER A 237 -13.84 21.55 14.74
CA SER A 237 -14.20 21.15 16.10
C SER A 237 -14.01 22.31 17.07
N GLY A 238 -14.94 22.50 18.01
CA GLY A 238 -14.81 23.54 19.04
C GLY A 238 -15.27 24.94 18.61
N VAL A 239 -15.85 25.10 17.41
CA VAL A 239 -16.41 26.39 16.96
C VAL A 239 -17.50 26.89 17.90
N PHE A 240 -18.37 26.00 18.39
CA PHE A 240 -19.46 26.38 19.29
C PHE A 240 -19.02 26.73 20.71
N ASN A 241 -17.84 26.24 21.12
CA ASN A 241 -17.30 26.44 22.46
C ASN A 241 -16.10 27.41 22.46
N GLU A 242 -15.89 28.15 21.35
CA GLU A 242 -14.79 29.11 21.17
C GLU A 242 -13.38 28.51 21.36
N THR A 243 -13.24 27.18 21.25
CA THR A 243 -11.97 26.44 21.36
C THR A 243 -11.40 26.06 20.00
N TRP A 244 -12.04 26.49 18.91
CA TRP A 244 -11.58 26.19 17.55
C TRP A 244 -10.18 26.75 17.31
N ALA A 245 -9.25 25.83 17.05
CA ALA A 245 -7.84 26.13 16.90
C ALA A 245 -7.45 26.49 15.46
N GLY A 246 -8.36 26.38 14.48
CA GLY A 246 -7.98 26.41 13.07
C GLY A 246 -7.17 25.18 12.65
N LEU A 247 -6.39 25.31 11.57
CA LEU A 247 -5.48 24.28 11.09
C LEU A 247 -4.15 24.35 11.84
N LEU A 248 -4.18 24.15 13.16
CA LEU A 248 -2.98 23.99 13.97
C LEU A 248 -2.53 22.53 13.99
N PHE A 249 -1.23 22.34 14.12
CA PHE A 249 -0.67 21.01 14.32
C PHE A 249 -1.13 20.46 15.66
N HIS A 250 -1.59 19.21 15.64
CA HIS A 250 -1.97 18.46 16.83
C HIS A 250 -1.27 17.11 16.80
N TYR A 251 -0.36 16.86 17.74
CA TYR A 251 0.40 15.61 17.77
C TYR A 251 -0.52 14.39 17.96
N GLY A 252 -1.57 14.53 18.78
CA GLY A 252 -2.56 13.47 18.95
C GLY A 252 -3.34 13.11 17.68
N LYS A 253 -3.64 14.10 16.82
CA LYS A 253 -4.32 13.85 15.54
C LYS A 253 -3.36 13.21 14.52
N PHE A 254 -2.10 13.65 14.52
CA PHE A 254 -1.03 13.06 13.73
C PHE A 254 -0.76 11.60 14.07
N THR A 255 -0.61 11.27 15.36
CA THR A 255 -0.35 9.89 15.81
C THR A 255 -1.56 8.98 15.58
N ALA A 256 -2.79 9.51 15.73
CA ALA A 256 -4.00 8.78 15.36
C ALA A 256 -4.02 8.45 13.86
N TRP A 257 -3.75 9.44 13.00
CA TRP A 257 -3.70 9.23 11.55
C TRP A 257 -2.62 8.23 11.13
N THR A 258 -1.37 8.37 11.61
CA THR A 258 -0.28 7.42 11.30
C THR A 258 -0.62 5.99 11.77
N THR A 259 -1.29 5.84 12.92
CA THR A 259 -1.77 4.54 13.39
C THR A 259 -2.82 3.95 12.45
N TYR A 260 -3.81 4.73 12.02
CA TYR A 260 -4.80 4.27 11.06
C TYR A 260 -4.17 3.94 9.71
N PHE A 261 -3.22 4.77 9.24
CA PHE A 261 -2.49 4.54 8.00
C PHE A 261 -1.77 3.18 8.02
N ALA A 262 -0.92 2.96 9.03
CA ALA A 262 -0.16 1.72 9.17
C ALA A 262 -1.07 0.49 9.21
N ARG A 263 -2.14 0.54 10.02
CA ARG A 263 -3.09 -0.57 10.15
C ARG A 263 -3.92 -0.80 8.88
N SER A 264 -4.29 0.26 8.16
CA SER A 264 -5.00 0.14 6.88
C SER A 264 -4.14 -0.54 5.84
N VAL A 265 -2.87 -0.14 5.71
CA VAL A 265 -1.94 -0.76 4.75
C VAL A 265 -1.62 -2.20 5.12
N GLU A 266 -1.39 -2.50 6.41
CA GLU A 266 -1.20 -3.87 6.89
C GLU A 266 -2.37 -4.77 6.49
N PHE A 267 -3.59 -4.33 6.80
CA PHE A 267 -4.80 -5.04 6.43
C PHE A 267 -4.91 -5.22 4.90
N ALA A 268 -4.62 -4.17 4.13
CA ALA A 268 -4.69 -4.20 2.68
C ALA A 268 -3.68 -5.18 2.06
N ILE A 269 -2.45 -5.29 2.59
CA ILE A 269 -1.47 -6.29 2.13
C ILE A 269 -1.99 -7.72 2.36
N HIS A 270 -2.62 -8.00 3.50
CA HIS A 270 -3.25 -9.30 3.77
C HIS A 270 -4.45 -9.58 2.85
N VAL A 271 -5.25 -8.57 2.55
CA VAL A 271 -6.37 -8.69 1.59
C VAL A 271 -5.83 -8.96 0.19
N LEU A 272 -4.82 -8.20 -0.27
CA LEU A 272 -4.17 -8.41 -1.56
C LEU A 272 -3.59 -9.81 -1.70
N LYS A 273 -2.89 -10.33 -0.68
CA LYS A 273 -2.43 -11.72 -0.68
C LYS A 273 -3.58 -12.69 -0.97
N THR A 274 -4.71 -12.49 -0.31
CA THR A 274 -5.90 -13.32 -0.47
C THR A 274 -6.46 -13.20 -1.89
N THR A 275 -6.56 -11.98 -2.43
CA THR A 275 -6.97 -11.72 -3.81
C THR A 275 -6.06 -12.45 -4.79
N MET A 276 -4.75 -12.35 -4.62
CA MET A 276 -3.76 -13.00 -5.48
C MET A 276 -3.85 -14.52 -5.41
N ASP A 277 -4.08 -15.09 -4.23
CA ASP A 277 -4.26 -16.54 -4.08
C ASP A 277 -5.52 -17.05 -4.77
N ILE A 278 -6.62 -16.31 -4.70
CA ILE A 278 -7.85 -16.64 -5.42
C ILE A 278 -7.62 -16.54 -6.93
N TRP A 279 -7.00 -15.45 -7.38
CA TRP A 279 -6.68 -15.22 -8.77
C TRP A 279 -5.80 -16.35 -9.32
N GLN A 280 -4.70 -16.68 -8.64
CA GLN A 280 -3.82 -17.78 -9.05
C GLN A 280 -4.55 -19.11 -9.16
N LYS A 281 -5.41 -19.45 -8.18
CA LYS A 281 -6.21 -20.68 -8.22
C LYS A 281 -7.18 -20.71 -9.38
N LYS A 282 -7.88 -19.60 -9.66
CA LYS A 282 -8.88 -19.52 -10.73
C LYS A 282 -8.25 -19.58 -12.13
N PHE A 283 -7.10 -18.93 -12.33
CA PHE A 283 -6.48 -18.81 -13.65
C PHE A 283 -5.44 -19.89 -13.96
N PHE A 284 -4.65 -20.37 -12.98
CA PHE A 284 -3.65 -21.43 -13.21
C PHE A 284 -4.15 -22.84 -12.85
N GLY A 285 -5.30 -22.96 -12.19
CA GLY A 285 -5.95 -24.24 -11.89
C GLY A 285 -6.74 -24.85 -13.05
N GLN A 286 -6.94 -24.13 -14.16
CA GLN A 286 -7.65 -24.63 -15.33
C GLN A 286 -6.69 -24.90 -16.49
N PRO A 287 -6.60 -26.16 -17.00
CA PRO A 287 -5.83 -26.45 -18.20
C PRO A 287 -6.56 -25.83 -19.39
N THR A 288 -5.99 -24.77 -19.96
CA THR A 288 -6.26 -24.24 -21.31
C THR A 288 -7.73 -24.28 -21.77
N ARG A 289 -8.51 -23.26 -21.37
CA ARG A 289 -9.68 -22.80 -22.15
C ARG A 289 -9.75 -21.28 -22.10
N PHE A 290 -8.88 -20.63 -22.85
CA PHE A 290 -9.13 -19.28 -23.34
C PHE A 290 -9.28 -19.34 -24.86
N GLU A 291 -10.41 -19.88 -25.31
CA GLU A 291 -10.97 -19.55 -26.61
C GLU A 291 -11.96 -18.40 -26.41
N GLY A 292 -11.65 -17.22 -26.94
CA GLY A 292 -12.69 -16.37 -27.52
C GLY A 292 -13.30 -15.23 -26.69
N ARG A 293 -12.69 -14.75 -25.61
CA ARG A 293 -12.95 -13.38 -25.12
C ARG A 293 -11.65 -12.68 -24.76
N THR A 294 -11.11 -11.98 -25.75
CA THR A 294 -10.12 -10.93 -25.59
C THR A 294 -10.58 -9.93 -24.52
N TRP A 295 -9.93 -9.94 -23.36
CA TRP A 295 -9.18 -8.73 -23.04
C TRP A 295 -7.94 -8.87 -23.90
N GLU A 296 -7.77 -8.00 -24.90
CA GLU A 296 -6.55 -8.02 -25.71
C GLU A 296 -5.37 -8.03 -24.73
N PRO A 297 -4.55 -9.10 -24.70
CA PRO A 297 -3.24 -8.98 -24.13
C PRO A 297 -2.57 -7.88 -24.95
N PHE A 298 -1.85 -6.97 -24.31
CA PHE A 298 -0.79 -6.25 -25.02
C PHE A 298 0.22 -7.30 -25.48
N ASP A 299 -0.06 -7.95 -26.61
CA ASP A 299 0.77 -8.96 -27.27
C ASP A 299 2.01 -8.34 -27.94
N ASP A 300 2.35 -7.09 -27.58
CA ASP A 300 3.56 -6.38 -27.99
C ASP A 300 4.52 -6.07 -26.82
N PHE A 301 4.26 -6.59 -25.60
CA PHE A 301 5.29 -6.64 -24.55
C PHE A 301 6.22 -7.82 -24.84
N ASP A 302 7.04 -7.64 -25.87
CA ASP A 302 8.08 -8.56 -26.32
C ASP A 302 8.90 -9.04 -25.12
N ASN A 303 9.20 -10.34 -25.07
CA ASN A 303 9.97 -11.00 -24.00
C ASN A 303 11.41 -10.45 -23.85
N ARG A 304 11.76 -9.38 -24.56
CA ARG A 304 12.97 -8.55 -24.42
C ARG A 304 12.92 -7.56 -23.24
N GLU A 305 11.76 -7.37 -22.61
CA GLU A 305 11.57 -6.42 -21.51
C GLU A 305 11.72 -7.01 -20.10
N ARG A 306 12.18 -8.26 -19.98
CA ARG A 306 12.58 -8.86 -18.70
C ARG A 306 13.94 -8.35 -18.19
N GLY A 307 14.15 -7.03 -18.23
CA GLY A 307 15.05 -6.36 -17.30
C GLY A 307 16.56 -6.44 -17.54
N PHE A 308 17.07 -6.90 -18.69
CA PHE A 308 18.53 -6.95 -18.92
C PHE A 308 18.95 -6.36 -20.28
N THR A 309 19.96 -5.49 -20.27
CA THR A 309 20.71 -5.08 -21.48
C THR A 309 22.11 -5.70 -21.42
N GLU A 310 22.52 -6.35 -22.51
CA GLU A 310 23.91 -6.78 -22.70
C GLU A 310 24.70 -5.55 -23.16
N THR A 311 25.75 -5.18 -22.43
CA THR A 311 26.68 -4.12 -22.87
C THR A 311 27.78 -4.72 -23.75
N GLU A 312 28.45 -3.90 -24.58
CA GLU A 312 29.58 -4.31 -25.45
C GLU A 312 30.68 -5.10 -24.71
N ASN A 313 30.77 -4.93 -23.39
CA ASN A 313 31.72 -5.63 -22.51
C ASN A 313 31.15 -6.87 -21.80
N ARG A 314 30.07 -7.48 -22.32
CA ARG A 314 29.44 -8.71 -21.77
C ARG A 314 29.11 -8.64 -20.28
N THR A 315 28.70 -7.47 -19.81
CA THR A 315 28.21 -7.29 -18.43
C THR A 315 26.69 -7.27 -18.43
N LEU A 316 26.05 -8.11 -17.61
CA LEU A 316 24.61 -8.05 -17.40
C LEU A 316 24.28 -6.89 -16.48
N ILE A 317 23.43 -5.97 -16.96
CA ILE A 317 22.96 -4.83 -16.18
C ILE A 317 21.48 -5.02 -15.90
N CYS A 318 21.07 -4.92 -14.63
CA CYS A 318 19.66 -4.82 -14.28
C CYS A 318 19.09 -3.52 -14.85
N ARG A 319 18.16 -3.57 -15.80
CA ARG A 319 17.53 -2.39 -16.41
C ARG A 319 16.71 -1.57 -15.41
N ARG A 320 16.20 -2.17 -14.32
CA ARG A 320 15.43 -1.46 -13.28
C ARG A 320 16.31 -0.58 -12.37
N CYS A 321 17.56 -0.99 -12.09
CA CYS A 321 18.45 -0.26 -11.17
C CYS A 321 19.78 0.22 -11.78
N GLY A 322 20.16 -0.26 -12.96
CA GLY A 322 21.44 0.04 -13.60
C GLY A 322 22.65 -0.70 -13.02
N HIS A 323 22.45 -1.61 -12.05
CA HIS A 323 23.53 -2.32 -11.38
C HIS A 323 24.09 -3.46 -12.25
N ARG A 324 25.43 -3.61 -12.26
CA ARG A 324 26.15 -4.68 -12.96
C ARG A 324 26.07 -5.96 -12.13
N MET A 325 25.35 -6.96 -12.62
CA MET A 325 25.10 -8.19 -11.86
C MET A 325 26.22 -9.23 -12.02
N VAL A 326 26.76 -9.39 -13.24
CA VAL A 326 27.83 -10.35 -13.54
C VAL A 326 28.67 -9.86 -14.73
N SER A 327 30.01 -9.96 -14.63
CA SER A 327 30.96 -9.90 -15.74
C SER A 327 31.10 -11.29 -16.35
N ILE A 328 30.75 -11.49 -17.62
CA ILE A 328 30.85 -12.78 -18.34
C ILE A 328 32.27 -13.06 -18.82
#